data_AF-A0A915M490-F1
#
_entry.id   AF-A0A915M490-F1
#
_cell.length_a   1.000
_cell.length_b   1.000
_cell.length_c   1.000
_cell.angle_alpha   90.00
_cell.angle_beta   90.00
_cell.angle_gamma   90.00
#
_symmetry.space_group_name_H-M   'P 1'
#
loop_
_entity.id
_entity.type
_entity.pdbx_description
1 polymer ?
#
loop_
_entity_poly.entity_id
_entity_poly.type
_entity_poly.pdbx_seq_one_letter_code
_entity_poly.pdbx_strand_id
1 'polypeptide(L)'
;MPNNIITVQVGQCGNQLGMAFWERLCAEHGISPLGHIAKEDRKGEDCKDVFFNEANCGAKWVPRAVLVDLEPRVLGEICNCELNQYSDLFDVDNVYQGPTGGGAGNNWAKGFNQGAEVVESILQIIETEAEKADNLEGFAMCHSILGGTGSGLGSRILQELRDRYGKNLIQTYSTVQLLTCNVQVAPYNIVLSLDSIMDHADMCLLFDNDAFERHCKSVNPMHRLRRDGTNENLATLAISEKKNYAQINSMMSQVMAGLTAPMRFYQPTFSRLMHISEMICPLPPMVFAQPALVPYVPVREDTQRPQLVKFPEPKSILNHLLDPR
;
A
#
# COMPACT_ATOMS: atom_id res chain seq x y z
N MET A 1 12.96 -12.63 17.39
CA MET A 1 12.96 -11.19 17.12
C MET A 1 12.03 -10.95 15.94
N PRO A 2 11.21 -9.89 15.97
CA PRO A 2 10.32 -9.57 14.87
C PRO A 2 11.16 -9.22 13.63
N ASN A 3 10.66 -9.62 12.47
CA ASN A 3 11.25 -9.24 11.20
C ASN A 3 10.61 -7.93 10.74
N ASN A 4 11.42 -6.89 10.55
CA ASN A 4 10.91 -5.57 10.23
C ASN A 4 10.82 -5.38 8.71
N ILE A 5 9.76 -4.70 8.27
CA ILE A 5 9.52 -4.35 6.87
C ILE A 5 9.41 -2.83 6.78
N ILE A 6 10.19 -2.24 5.86
CA ILE A 6 10.12 -0.81 5.57
C ILE A 6 9.24 -0.60 4.35
N THR A 7 8.22 0.25 4.49
CA THR A 7 7.32 0.59 3.37
C THR A 7 7.86 1.82 2.64
N VAL A 8 8.11 1.72 1.34
CA VAL A 8 8.59 2.85 0.52
C VAL A 8 7.46 3.28 -0.41
N GLN A 9 6.91 4.46 -0.21
CA GLN A 9 5.79 4.99 -0.98
C GLN A 9 6.32 6.00 -1.99
N VAL A 10 6.04 5.78 -3.28
CA VAL A 10 6.63 6.60 -4.35
C VAL A 10 5.56 7.18 -5.26
N GLY A 11 5.55 8.52 -5.32
CA GLY A 11 4.67 9.34 -6.14
C GLY A 11 3.22 9.35 -5.65
N GLN A 12 2.40 10.16 -6.33
CA GLN A 12 1.01 10.41 -5.94
C GLN A 12 0.20 9.14 -5.62
N CYS A 13 0.20 8.15 -6.52
CA CYS A 13 -0.62 6.95 -6.33
C CYS A 13 -0.06 6.06 -5.21
N GLY A 14 1.26 5.91 -5.13
CA GLY A 14 1.92 5.14 -4.07
C GLY A 14 1.66 5.71 -2.69
N ASN A 15 1.75 7.03 -2.54
CA ASN A 15 1.47 7.74 -1.29
C ASN A 15 -0.01 7.63 -0.88
N GLN A 16 -0.95 7.76 -1.82
CA GLN A 16 -2.39 7.60 -1.52
C GLN A 16 -2.78 6.17 -1.14
N LEU A 17 -2.22 5.17 -1.82
CA LEU A 17 -2.42 3.76 -1.48
C LEU A 17 -1.79 3.42 -0.13
N GLY A 18 -0.55 3.87 0.09
CA GLY A 18 0.18 3.68 1.32
C GLY A 18 -0.53 4.31 2.52
N MET A 19 -1.12 5.48 2.35
CA MET A 19 -1.96 6.11 3.37
C MET A 19 -3.15 5.22 3.75
N ALA A 20 -3.94 4.75 2.77
CA ALA A 20 -5.05 3.83 3.01
C ALA A 20 -4.63 2.49 3.65
N PHE A 21 -3.40 2.05 3.39
CA PHE A 21 -2.79 0.89 4.04
C PHE A 21 -2.48 1.14 5.52
N TRP A 22 -1.84 2.25 5.85
CA TRP A 22 -1.54 2.59 7.24
C TRP A 22 -2.79 2.86 8.09
N GLU A 23 -3.80 3.55 7.55
CA GLU A 23 -5.10 3.73 8.23
C GLU A 23 -5.71 2.38 8.62
N ARG A 24 -5.61 1.40 7.70
CA ARG A 24 -6.14 0.05 7.92
C ARG A 24 -5.35 -0.68 9.01
N LEU A 25 -4.02 -0.63 8.95
CA LEU A 25 -3.17 -1.22 9.97
C LEU A 25 -3.44 -0.61 11.35
N CYS A 26 -3.51 0.71 11.44
CA CYS A 26 -3.85 1.40 12.69
C CYS A 26 -5.21 0.92 13.24
N ALA A 27 -6.23 0.81 12.39
CA ALA A 27 -7.54 0.31 12.79
C ALA A 27 -7.51 -1.16 13.27
N GLU A 28 -6.71 -2.02 12.62
CA GLU A 28 -6.56 -3.44 12.99
C GLU A 28 -5.82 -3.63 14.32
N HIS A 29 -4.78 -2.83 14.56
CA HIS A 29 -3.95 -2.87 15.77
C HIS A 29 -4.52 -2.02 16.92
N GLY A 30 -5.59 -1.26 16.68
CA GLY A 30 -6.19 -0.35 17.67
C GLY A 30 -5.32 0.86 18.01
N ILE A 31 -4.46 1.28 17.08
CA ILE A 31 -3.61 2.46 17.18
C ILE A 31 -4.44 3.68 16.73
N SER A 32 -4.49 4.69 17.59
CA SER A 32 -5.13 5.97 17.28
C SER A 32 -4.34 6.73 16.19
N PRO A 33 -4.95 7.72 15.51
CA PRO A 33 -4.25 8.52 14.52
C PRO A 33 -3.00 9.25 15.03
N LEU A 34 -2.88 9.46 16.35
CA LEU A 34 -1.72 10.05 17.00
C LEU A 34 -0.61 9.02 17.34
N GLY A 35 -0.83 7.74 17.06
CA GLY A 35 0.12 6.66 17.36
C GLY A 35 -0.04 6.05 18.76
N HIS A 36 -1.03 6.45 19.54
CA HIS A 36 -1.30 5.86 20.88
C HIS A 36 -2.25 4.67 20.79
N ILE A 37 -2.04 3.63 21.61
CA ILE A 37 -2.93 2.47 21.67
C ILE A 37 -4.21 2.84 22.43
N ALA A 38 -5.37 2.67 21.80
CA ALA A 38 -6.67 3.07 22.36
C ALA A 38 -7.36 2.00 23.22
N LYS A 39 -6.88 0.75 23.22
CA LYS A 39 -7.48 -0.39 23.96
C LYS A 39 -6.42 -1.16 24.73
N GLU A 40 -6.80 -1.79 25.84
CA GLU A 40 -5.92 -2.77 26.50
C GLU A 40 -5.45 -3.80 25.46
N ASP A 41 -4.13 -3.86 25.27
CA ASP A 41 -3.47 -4.74 24.31
C ASP A 41 -4.02 -6.16 24.43
N ARG A 42 -4.36 -6.77 23.30
CA ARG A 42 -4.44 -8.24 23.22
C ARG A 42 -3.00 -8.77 23.35
N LYS A 43 -2.50 -8.83 24.59
CA LYS A 43 -1.11 -9.00 25.01
C LYS A 43 -0.41 -10.32 24.59
N GLY A 44 -0.83 -10.99 23.52
CA GLY A 44 -0.19 -12.26 23.11
C GLY A 44 -0.23 -12.60 21.63
N GLU A 45 -1.03 -11.93 20.81
CA GLU A 45 -1.23 -12.33 19.40
C GLU A 45 -0.81 -11.27 18.39
N ASP A 46 -0.44 -10.07 18.84
CA ASP A 46 -0.26 -8.91 17.99
C ASP A 46 1.22 -8.47 17.89
N CYS A 47 1.83 -8.70 16.73
CA CYS A 47 3.21 -8.37 16.38
C CYS A 47 3.28 -7.02 15.64
N LYS A 48 3.02 -5.93 16.36
CA LYS A 48 3.03 -4.55 15.82
C LYS A 48 4.42 -4.14 15.31
N ASP A 49 5.47 -4.64 15.94
CA ASP A 49 6.88 -4.28 15.68
C ASP A 49 7.33 -4.54 14.22
N VAL A 50 6.63 -5.43 13.50
CA VAL A 50 6.93 -5.75 12.09
C VAL A 50 6.87 -4.48 11.22
N PHE A 51 5.84 -3.66 11.41
CA PHE A 51 5.58 -2.46 10.61
C PHE A 51 5.73 -1.16 11.40
N PHE A 52 5.70 -1.20 12.73
CA PHE A 52 5.79 0.00 13.57
C PHE A 52 7.10 0.05 14.35
N ASN A 53 7.61 1.26 14.54
CA ASN A 53 8.65 1.65 15.48
C ASN A 53 8.00 2.07 16.80
N GLU A 54 8.60 1.66 17.92
CA GLU A 54 8.22 2.10 19.24
C GLU A 54 9.00 3.38 19.59
N ALA A 55 8.29 4.51 19.75
CA ALA A 55 8.84 5.81 20.12
C ALA A 55 8.38 6.24 21.52
N ASN A 56 9.12 7.16 22.14
CA ASN A 56 8.82 7.73 23.46
C ASN A 56 8.62 6.67 24.56
N CYS A 57 9.56 5.72 24.68
CA CYS A 57 9.52 4.65 25.70
C CYS A 57 8.21 3.85 25.69
N GLY A 58 7.65 3.59 24.50
CA GLY A 58 6.44 2.77 24.34
C GLY A 58 5.12 3.51 24.33
N ALA A 59 5.15 4.85 24.39
CA ALA A 59 3.93 5.63 24.35
C ALA A 59 3.38 5.84 22.93
N LYS A 60 4.23 5.83 21.90
CA LYS A 60 3.84 6.15 20.51
C LYS A 60 4.36 5.10 19.54
N TRP A 61 3.49 4.65 18.65
CA TRP A 61 3.83 3.75 17.53
C TRP A 61 3.91 4.56 16.24
N VAL A 62 5.06 4.51 15.58
CA VAL A 62 5.36 5.26 14.35
C VAL A 62 5.53 4.27 13.19
N PRO A 63 4.86 4.43 12.04
CA PRO A 63 5.06 3.59 10.88
C PRO A 63 6.51 3.58 10.37
N ARG A 64 7.03 2.40 10.04
CA ARG A 64 8.27 2.23 9.26
C ARG A 64 7.97 2.53 7.79
N ALA A 65 7.75 3.80 7.48
CA ALA A 65 7.35 4.25 6.16
C ALA A 65 8.22 5.42 5.69
N VAL A 66 8.70 5.35 4.45
CA VAL A 66 9.38 6.44 3.75
C VAL A 66 8.46 6.92 2.63
N LEU A 67 8.13 8.20 2.64
CA LEU A 67 7.23 8.82 1.67
C LEU A 67 8.04 9.67 0.71
N VAL A 68 7.92 9.41 -0.58
CA VAL A 68 8.71 10.05 -1.62
C VAL A 68 7.78 10.64 -2.68
N ASP A 69 7.89 11.94 -2.92
CA ASP A 69 7.26 12.57 -4.07
C ASP A 69 8.10 13.73 -4.61
N LEU A 70 8.08 13.91 -5.93
CA LEU A 70 8.69 15.07 -6.57
C LEU A 70 7.72 16.26 -6.59
N GLU A 71 6.43 16.02 -6.37
CA GLU A 71 5.40 17.05 -6.31
C GLU A 71 4.90 17.27 -4.87
N PRO A 72 4.74 18.52 -4.41
CA PRO A 72 4.36 18.84 -3.04
C PRO A 72 2.91 18.48 -2.70
N ARG A 73 2.04 18.29 -3.70
CA ARG A 73 0.59 18.30 -3.51
C ARG A 73 0.11 17.21 -2.56
N VAL A 74 0.52 15.97 -2.80
CA VAL A 74 0.00 14.81 -2.08
C VAL A 74 0.63 14.71 -0.69
N LEU A 75 1.94 14.94 -0.60
CA LEU A 75 2.64 15.01 0.70
C LEU A 75 2.11 16.16 1.55
N GLY A 76 1.80 17.31 0.95
CA GLY A 76 1.14 18.42 1.63
C GLY A 76 -0.26 18.07 2.16
N GLU A 77 -1.03 17.24 1.44
CA GLU A 77 -2.33 16.74 1.94
C GLU A 77 -2.13 15.74 3.10
N ILE A 78 -1.11 14.88 3.04
CA ILE A 78 -0.85 13.84 4.07
C ILE A 78 -0.28 14.45 5.36
N CYS A 79 0.67 15.38 5.24
CA CYS A 79 1.37 16.01 6.36
C CYS A 79 0.56 17.15 7.00
N ASN A 80 -0.55 17.60 6.40
CA ASN A 80 -1.37 18.66 6.96
C ASN A 80 -2.41 18.10 7.95
N CYS A 81 -2.26 18.47 9.23
CA CYS A 81 -3.15 18.06 10.32
C CYS A 81 -4.61 18.53 10.17
N GLU A 82 -4.87 19.59 9.41
CA GLU A 82 -6.24 20.05 9.13
C GLU A 82 -6.96 19.16 8.11
N LEU A 83 -6.20 18.53 7.21
CA LEU A 83 -6.72 17.72 6.11
C LEU A 83 -6.67 16.22 6.42
N ASN A 84 -5.71 15.80 7.24
CA ASN A 84 -5.48 14.40 7.57
C ASN A 84 -5.27 14.20 9.07
N GLN A 85 -6.10 13.35 9.68
CA GLN A 85 -6.01 13.02 11.11
C GLN A 85 -4.74 12.24 11.48
N TYR A 86 -4.11 11.61 10.49
CA TYR A 86 -2.89 10.81 10.65
C TYR A 86 -1.61 11.59 10.29
N SER A 87 -1.67 12.91 10.14
CA SER A 87 -0.48 13.72 9.84
C SER A 87 0.66 13.50 10.84
N ASP A 88 0.31 13.37 12.11
CA ASP A 88 1.25 13.27 13.23
C ASP A 88 1.72 11.82 13.46
N LEU A 89 1.19 10.87 12.69
CA LEU A 89 1.55 9.46 12.78
C LEU A 89 2.94 9.21 12.17
N PHE A 90 3.23 9.84 11.04
CA PHE A 90 4.47 9.66 10.28
C PHE A 90 5.62 10.48 10.87
N ASP A 91 6.84 9.97 10.72
CA ASP A 91 8.04 10.73 11.03
C ASP A 91 8.31 11.75 9.91
N VAL A 92 8.55 13.01 10.30
CA VAL A 92 8.77 14.11 9.33
C VAL A 92 10.10 13.90 8.61
N ASP A 93 11.08 13.28 9.28
CA ASP A 93 12.39 12.97 8.70
C ASP A 93 12.30 11.89 7.61
N ASN A 94 11.21 11.12 7.57
CA ASN A 94 10.99 10.07 6.58
C ASN A 94 10.25 10.54 5.32
N VAL A 95 9.99 11.84 5.20
CA VAL A 95 9.31 12.43 4.06
C VAL A 95 10.32 13.13 3.15
N TYR A 96 10.53 12.57 1.96
CA TYR A 96 11.33 13.22 0.92
C TYR A 96 10.44 13.96 -0.08
N GLN A 97 10.69 15.26 -0.20
CA GLN A 97 10.03 16.12 -1.18
C GLN A 97 11.06 16.72 -2.14
N GLY A 98 10.80 16.64 -3.44
CA GLY A 98 11.67 17.23 -4.47
C GLY A 98 11.83 18.76 -4.32
N PRO A 99 13.05 19.32 -4.36
CA PRO A 99 13.31 20.73 -4.08
C PRO A 99 12.75 21.68 -5.14
N THR A 100 12.65 21.23 -6.40
CA THR A 100 12.11 22.03 -7.51
C THR A 100 10.59 21.94 -7.65
N GLY A 101 9.92 21.05 -6.91
CA GLY A 101 8.48 20.79 -7.02
C GLY A 101 7.99 20.40 -8.42
N GLY A 102 8.93 20.12 -9.34
CA GLY A 102 8.65 19.87 -10.75
C GLY A 102 8.54 18.39 -10.99
N GLY A 103 7.31 17.88 -11.05
CA GLY A 103 7.06 16.47 -11.30
C GLY A 103 7.63 15.95 -12.62
N ALA A 104 7.66 14.62 -12.74
CA ALA A 104 8.18 13.93 -13.92
C ALA A 104 7.26 14.06 -15.16
N GLY A 105 6.10 14.72 -15.05
CA GLY A 105 5.24 15.04 -16.20
C GLY A 105 4.79 13.82 -17.01
N ASN A 106 4.47 12.72 -16.32
CA ASN A 106 4.11 11.42 -16.91
C ASN A 106 5.17 10.84 -17.86
N ASN A 107 6.43 11.24 -17.78
CA ASN A 107 7.52 10.69 -18.58
C ASN A 107 8.47 9.86 -17.71
N TRP A 108 8.59 8.56 -18.01
CA TRP A 108 9.47 7.64 -17.30
C TRP A 108 10.94 8.10 -17.33
N ALA A 109 11.47 8.48 -18.49
CA ALA A 109 12.87 8.85 -18.63
C ALA A 109 13.21 10.12 -17.83
N LYS A 110 12.26 11.07 -17.76
CA LYS A 110 12.42 12.27 -16.92
C LYS A 110 12.48 11.88 -15.43
N GLY A 111 11.56 11.03 -14.97
CA GLY A 111 11.56 10.55 -13.59
C GLY A 111 12.80 9.74 -13.23
N PHE A 112 13.29 8.91 -14.15
CA PHE A 112 14.50 8.10 -13.97
C PHE A 112 15.76 8.97 -13.87
N ASN A 113 15.92 9.94 -14.78
CA ASN A 113 17.06 10.85 -14.78
C ASN A 113 17.05 11.82 -13.57
N GLN A 114 15.89 12.38 -13.24
CA GLN A 114 15.73 13.16 -12.01
C GLN A 114 16.01 12.29 -10.78
N GLY A 115 15.62 11.01 -10.83
CA GLY A 115 15.94 9.99 -9.85
C GLY A 115 17.41 9.87 -9.55
N ALA A 116 18.29 9.95 -10.55
CA ALA A 116 19.73 9.84 -10.33
C ALA A 116 20.31 10.92 -9.40
N GLU A 117 19.73 12.12 -9.38
CA GLU A 117 20.16 13.22 -8.52
C GLU A 117 19.60 13.10 -7.10
N VAL A 118 18.38 12.57 -6.95
CA VAL A 118 17.65 12.54 -5.68
C VAL A 118 17.78 11.21 -4.91
N VAL A 119 18.14 10.12 -5.59
CA VAL A 119 18.10 8.77 -5.01
C VAL A 119 19.03 8.62 -3.81
N GLU A 120 20.18 9.29 -3.80
CA GLU A 120 21.11 9.23 -2.67
C GLU A 120 20.47 9.75 -1.38
N SER A 121 19.75 10.88 -1.45
CA SER A 121 19.04 11.43 -0.30
C SER A 121 17.93 10.52 0.19
N ILE A 122 17.22 9.87 -0.73
CA ILE A 122 16.16 8.90 -0.38
C ILE A 122 16.75 7.67 0.29
N LEU A 123 17.89 7.17 -0.21
CA LEU A 123 18.57 6.02 0.37
C LEU A 123 19.14 6.31 1.75
N GLN A 124 19.63 7.53 2.02
CA GLN A 124 20.05 7.93 3.37
C GLN A 124 18.90 7.88 4.39
N ILE A 125 17.69 8.28 3.98
CA ILE A 125 16.49 8.17 4.82
C ILE A 125 16.15 6.70 5.07
N ILE A 126 16.18 5.88 4.01
CA ILE A 126 15.92 4.42 4.12
C ILE A 126 16.97 3.75 5.01
N GLU A 127 18.25 4.14 4.91
CA GLU A 127 19.34 3.64 5.74
C GLU A 127 19.11 3.98 7.21
N THR A 128 18.73 5.23 7.50
CA THR A 128 18.39 5.65 8.87
C THR A 128 17.24 4.83 9.45
N GLU A 129 16.21 4.53 8.66
CA GLU A 129 15.11 3.65 9.08
C GLU A 129 15.51 2.18 9.21
N ALA A 130 16.42 1.71 8.37
CA ALA A 130 16.97 0.36 8.45
C ALA A 130 17.86 0.18 9.70
N GLU A 131 18.58 1.22 10.12
CA GLU A 131 19.35 1.22 11.36
C GLU A 131 18.45 1.19 12.62
N LYS A 132 17.24 1.73 12.55
CA LYS A 132 16.20 1.61 13.59
C LYS A 132 15.59 0.20 13.65
N ALA A 133 15.89 -0.70 12.71
CA ALA A 133 15.38 -2.07 12.68
C ALA A 133 16.41 -3.06 13.25
N ASP A 134 16.02 -3.85 14.25
CA ASP A 134 16.89 -4.90 14.80
C ASP A 134 17.16 -6.00 13.76
N ASN A 135 16.18 -6.31 12.92
CA ASN A 135 16.32 -7.26 11.82
C ASN A 135 15.44 -6.86 10.62
N LEU A 136 16.07 -6.30 9.59
CA LEU A 136 15.41 -5.95 8.35
C LEU A 136 15.16 -7.20 7.49
N GLU A 137 13.90 -7.57 7.28
CA GLU A 137 13.53 -8.65 6.35
C GLU A 137 13.45 -8.16 4.91
N GLY A 138 12.87 -6.98 4.68
CA GLY A 138 12.67 -6.49 3.32
C GLY A 138 11.99 -5.13 3.20
N PHE A 139 11.78 -4.74 1.96
CA PHE A 139 11.13 -3.51 1.54
C PHE A 139 9.80 -3.81 0.86
N ALA A 140 8.78 -3.04 1.22
CA ALA A 140 7.46 -3.05 0.61
C ALA A 140 7.27 -1.74 -0.16
N MET A 141 7.49 -1.75 -1.47
CA MET A 141 7.40 -0.55 -2.29
C MET A 141 6.00 -0.37 -2.89
N CYS A 142 5.35 0.76 -2.63
CA CYS A 142 4.06 1.14 -3.21
C CYS A 142 4.28 2.20 -4.30
N HIS A 143 3.96 1.89 -5.55
CA HIS A 143 4.16 2.82 -6.65
C HIS A 143 3.18 2.54 -7.81
N SER A 144 3.07 3.49 -8.74
CA SER A 144 2.32 3.29 -9.97
C SER A 144 3.26 3.08 -11.15
N ILE A 145 2.88 2.16 -12.05
CA ILE A 145 3.66 1.85 -13.27
C ILE A 145 3.41 2.90 -14.37
N LEU A 146 2.36 3.73 -14.23
CA LEU A 146 1.97 4.70 -15.26
C LEU A 146 2.53 6.10 -15.04
N GLY A 147 2.56 6.56 -13.80
CA GLY A 147 2.94 7.93 -13.46
C GLY A 147 4.44 8.15 -13.64
N GLY A 148 4.86 9.33 -14.09
CA GLY A 148 6.29 9.59 -14.37
C GLY A 148 7.20 9.40 -13.15
N THR A 149 6.73 9.84 -11.97
CA THR A 149 7.46 9.69 -10.70
C THR A 149 7.39 8.24 -10.21
N GLY A 150 6.20 7.67 -10.09
CA GLY A 150 6.04 6.30 -9.59
C GLY A 150 6.72 5.24 -10.48
N SER A 151 6.77 5.47 -11.79
CA SER A 151 7.39 4.57 -12.77
C SER A 151 8.90 4.83 -12.87
N GLY A 152 9.31 6.02 -13.29
CA GLY A 152 10.71 6.37 -13.55
C GLY A 152 11.57 6.44 -12.29
N LEU A 153 11.21 7.29 -11.33
CA LEU A 153 11.92 7.39 -10.05
C LEU A 153 11.81 6.06 -9.28
N GLY A 154 10.65 5.42 -9.33
CA GLY A 154 10.46 4.11 -8.70
C GLY A 154 11.39 3.03 -9.24
N SER A 155 11.56 2.95 -10.57
CA SER A 155 12.49 2.01 -11.21
C SER A 155 13.94 2.25 -10.78
N ARG A 156 14.33 3.53 -10.62
CA ARG A 156 15.66 3.91 -10.14
C ARG A 156 15.89 3.52 -8.67
N ILE A 157 14.88 3.73 -7.82
CA ILE A 157 14.93 3.31 -6.41
C ILE A 157 15.07 1.79 -6.31
N LEU A 158 14.34 1.02 -7.12
CA LEU A 158 14.44 -0.44 -7.15
C LEU A 158 15.85 -0.94 -7.52
N GLN A 159 16.47 -0.32 -8.53
CA GLN A 159 17.86 -0.61 -8.91
C GLN A 159 18.83 -0.44 -7.73
N GLU A 160 18.82 0.74 -7.12
CA GLU A 160 19.77 1.06 -6.05
C GLU A 160 19.48 0.28 -4.75
N LEU A 161 18.20 0.00 -4.45
CA LEU A 161 17.84 -0.88 -3.33
C LEU A 161 18.35 -2.30 -3.54
N ARG A 162 18.24 -2.84 -4.76
CA ARG A 162 18.79 -4.17 -5.07
C ARG A 162 20.31 -4.20 -4.96
N ASP A 163 20.98 -3.13 -5.39
CA ASP A 163 22.44 -3.02 -5.32
C ASP A 163 22.95 -2.92 -3.87
N ARG A 164 22.30 -2.12 -3.01
CA ARG A 164 22.70 -1.97 -1.58
C ARG A 164 22.21 -3.11 -0.69
N TYR A 165 20.98 -3.58 -0.90
CA TYR A 165 20.29 -4.54 -0.04
C TYR A 165 19.99 -5.86 -0.75
N GLY A 166 20.93 -6.36 -1.55
CA GLY A 166 20.70 -7.54 -2.42
C GLY A 166 20.24 -8.82 -1.73
N LYS A 167 20.40 -8.94 -0.40
CA LYS A 167 19.93 -10.09 0.39
C LYS A 167 18.51 -9.93 0.94
N ASN A 168 18.01 -8.70 1.01
CA ASN A 168 16.71 -8.39 1.57
C ASN A 168 15.63 -8.61 0.50
N LEU A 169 14.43 -8.97 0.96
CA LEU A 169 13.31 -9.15 0.06
C LEU A 169 12.81 -7.80 -0.45
N ILE A 170 12.60 -7.66 -1.76
CA ILE A 170 11.97 -6.48 -2.37
C ILE A 170 10.61 -6.90 -2.92
N GLN A 171 9.55 -6.47 -2.24
CA GLN A 171 8.18 -6.66 -2.69
C GLN A 171 7.63 -5.34 -3.24
N THR A 172 7.01 -5.36 -4.42
CA THR A 172 6.31 -4.21 -4.98
C THR A 172 4.79 -4.40 -4.98
N TYR A 173 4.08 -3.32 -4.68
CA TYR A 173 2.64 -3.15 -4.84
C TYR A 173 2.45 -2.13 -5.96
N SER A 174 2.23 -2.63 -7.17
CA SER A 174 2.29 -1.84 -8.39
C SER A 174 0.90 -1.66 -8.97
N THR A 175 0.47 -0.42 -9.15
CA THR A 175 -0.86 -0.11 -9.71
C THR A 175 -0.77 0.17 -11.22
N VAL A 176 -1.72 -0.39 -11.96
CA VAL A 176 -1.85 -0.25 -13.41
C VAL A 176 -3.30 0.10 -13.78
N GLN A 177 -3.45 0.90 -14.83
CA GLN A 177 -4.70 1.42 -15.39
C GLN A 177 -4.50 1.54 -16.91
N LEU A 178 -5.11 0.65 -17.67
CA LEU A 178 -4.84 0.45 -19.10
C LEU A 178 -5.93 1.07 -19.98
N LEU A 179 -7.19 0.92 -19.61
CA LEU A 179 -8.35 1.23 -20.44
C LEU A 179 -8.83 2.67 -20.29
N THR A 180 -8.72 3.23 -19.08
CA THR A 180 -9.26 4.56 -18.75
C THR A 180 -8.17 5.63 -18.62
N CYS A 181 -6.90 5.30 -18.88
CA CYS A 181 -5.81 6.26 -18.79
C CYS A 181 -5.81 7.23 -19.98
N ASN A 182 -5.69 8.53 -19.69
CA ASN A 182 -5.62 9.60 -20.70
C ASN A 182 -4.16 9.93 -21.12
N VAL A 183 -3.18 9.17 -20.63
CA VAL A 183 -1.75 9.43 -20.85
C VAL A 183 -1.30 8.69 -22.11
N GLN A 184 -0.93 9.42 -23.16
CA GLN A 184 -0.51 8.83 -24.43
C GLN A 184 0.78 8.00 -24.33
N VAL A 185 1.68 8.36 -23.41
CA VAL A 185 2.97 7.68 -23.18
C VAL A 185 2.86 6.52 -22.19
N ALA A 186 1.65 6.19 -21.71
CA ALA A 186 1.39 5.13 -20.75
C ALA A 186 2.02 3.78 -21.12
N PRO A 187 1.91 3.28 -22.38
CA PRO A 187 2.48 1.99 -22.75
C PRO A 187 4.02 1.95 -22.60
N TYR A 188 4.71 3.05 -22.92
CA TYR A 188 6.16 3.14 -22.78
C TYR A 188 6.58 3.11 -21.31
N ASN A 189 5.91 3.88 -20.46
CA ASN A 189 6.18 3.87 -19.03
C ASN A 189 5.94 2.48 -18.43
N ILE A 190 4.87 1.80 -18.85
CA ILE A 190 4.55 0.45 -18.39
C ILE A 190 5.67 -0.53 -18.73
N VAL A 191 6.07 -0.60 -20.01
CA VAL A 191 7.08 -1.57 -20.45
C VAL A 191 8.41 -1.35 -19.72
N LEU A 192 8.86 -0.09 -19.61
CA LEU A 192 10.14 0.24 -18.96
C LEU A 192 10.11 -0.04 -17.44
N SER A 193 8.98 0.21 -16.78
CA SER A 193 8.85 -0.13 -15.36
C SER A 193 8.69 -1.62 -15.10
N LEU A 194 8.00 -2.35 -15.96
CA LEU A 194 7.90 -3.82 -15.82
C LEU A 194 9.27 -4.49 -15.99
N ASP A 195 10.09 -4.01 -16.93
CA ASP A 195 11.48 -4.45 -17.12
C ASP A 195 12.29 -4.30 -15.82
N SER A 196 12.26 -3.11 -15.23
CA SER A 196 12.92 -2.85 -13.95
C SER A 196 12.39 -3.70 -12.79
N ILE A 197 11.07 -3.93 -12.72
CA ILE A 197 10.49 -4.79 -11.67
C ILE A 197 10.95 -6.25 -11.83
N MET A 198 11.02 -6.76 -13.06
CA MET A 198 11.43 -8.15 -13.32
C MET A 198 12.88 -8.41 -12.89
N ASP A 199 13.76 -7.43 -13.03
CA ASP A 199 15.19 -7.58 -12.71
C ASP A 199 15.50 -7.35 -11.23
N HIS A 200 14.74 -6.49 -10.54
CA HIS A 200 15.10 -6.02 -9.20
C HIS A 200 14.15 -6.44 -8.08
N ALA A 201 12.88 -6.77 -8.36
CA ALA A 201 11.92 -7.20 -7.35
C ALA A 201 11.85 -8.72 -7.24
N ASP A 202 11.60 -9.23 -6.02
CA ASP A 202 11.39 -10.66 -5.79
C ASP A 202 9.92 -11.07 -6.01
N MET A 203 8.99 -10.15 -5.69
CA MET A 203 7.56 -10.33 -5.88
C MET A 203 6.87 -9.01 -6.16
N CYS A 204 6.02 -8.98 -7.18
CA CYS A 204 5.21 -7.84 -7.57
C CYS A 204 3.73 -8.22 -7.53
N LEU A 205 2.97 -7.60 -6.64
CA LEU A 205 1.51 -7.64 -6.68
C LEU A 205 1.00 -6.56 -7.62
N LEU A 206 0.40 -7.00 -8.73
CA LEU A 206 -0.16 -6.10 -9.73
C LEU A 206 -1.63 -5.80 -9.43
N PHE A 207 -1.95 -4.52 -9.26
CA PHE A 207 -3.32 -4.05 -9.06
C PHE A 207 -3.86 -3.38 -10.31
N ASP A 208 -4.90 -3.97 -10.92
CA ASP A 208 -5.61 -3.39 -12.06
C ASP A 208 -6.73 -2.44 -11.60
N ASN A 209 -6.47 -1.13 -11.66
CA ASN A 209 -7.41 -0.08 -11.33
C ASN A 209 -8.68 -0.16 -12.17
N ASP A 210 -8.63 -0.59 -13.44
CA ASP A 210 -9.82 -0.70 -14.29
C ASP A 210 -10.73 -1.84 -13.82
N ALA A 211 -10.16 -2.92 -13.27
CA ALA A 211 -10.93 -4.00 -12.65
C ALA A 211 -11.61 -3.55 -11.37
N PHE A 212 -10.88 -2.83 -10.49
CA PHE A 212 -11.46 -2.27 -9.27
C PHE A 212 -12.55 -1.24 -9.58
N GLU A 213 -12.33 -0.38 -10.58
CA GLU A 213 -13.32 0.62 -10.99
C GLU A 213 -14.60 -0.05 -11.53
N ARG A 214 -14.46 -1.09 -12.37
CA ARG A 214 -15.59 -1.89 -12.86
C ARG A 214 -16.35 -2.53 -11.70
N HIS A 215 -15.65 -3.02 -10.69
CA HIS A 215 -16.26 -3.61 -9.50
C HIS A 215 -17.01 -2.56 -8.66
N CYS A 216 -16.41 -1.39 -8.39
CA CYS A 216 -17.05 -0.27 -7.70
C CYS A 216 -18.37 0.13 -8.39
N LYS A 217 -18.36 0.23 -9.73
CA LYS A 217 -19.55 0.53 -10.54
C LYS A 217 -20.62 -0.57 -10.48
N SER A 218 -20.22 -1.84 -10.35
CA SER A 218 -21.14 -2.97 -10.25
C SER A 218 -21.83 -3.04 -8.89
N VAL A 219 -21.07 -2.85 -7.80
CA VAL A 219 -21.54 -3.01 -6.41
C VAL A 219 -22.35 -1.81 -5.92
N ASN A 220 -22.07 -0.59 -6.40
CA ASN A 220 -22.81 0.62 -6.06
C ASN A 220 -23.76 1.03 -7.22
N PRO A 221 -25.00 0.49 -7.30
CA PRO A 221 -25.96 0.87 -8.33
C PRO A 221 -26.42 2.34 -8.26
N MET A 222 -26.07 3.09 -7.20
CA MET A 222 -26.33 4.53 -7.10
C MET A 222 -25.61 5.34 -8.19
N HIS A 223 -24.53 4.81 -8.78
CA HIS A 223 -23.88 5.40 -9.96
C HIS A 223 -24.61 5.13 -11.29
N ARG A 224 -25.59 4.21 -11.35
CA ARG A 224 -26.43 4.00 -12.55
C ARG A 224 -27.52 5.06 -12.70
N LEU A 225 -27.96 5.67 -11.60
CA LEU A 225 -29.05 6.66 -11.58
C LEU A 225 -28.61 8.10 -11.92
N ARG A 226 -27.31 8.37 -12.04
CA ARG A 226 -26.77 9.73 -12.26
C ARG A 226 -26.40 10.04 -13.71
N ARG A 227 -26.85 9.21 -14.66
CA ARG A 227 -26.72 9.45 -16.11
C ARG A 227 -27.90 10.24 -16.71
N ASP A 228 -28.82 10.76 -15.90
CA ASP A 228 -29.84 11.70 -16.38
C ASP A 228 -29.29 13.11 -16.42
N GLY A 229 -28.59 13.43 -17.51
CA GLY A 229 -28.62 14.70 -18.26
C GLY A 229 -28.49 16.06 -17.57
N THR A 230 -28.27 16.18 -16.27
CA THR A 230 -28.10 17.48 -15.62
C THR A 230 -26.63 17.89 -15.71
N ASN A 231 -26.37 19.03 -16.34
CA ASN A 231 -25.06 19.68 -16.47
C ASN A 231 -24.30 19.68 -15.13
N GLU A 232 -23.43 18.70 -14.92
CA GLU A 232 -22.60 18.64 -13.71
C GLU A 232 -21.42 19.60 -13.87
N ASN A 233 -21.24 20.46 -12.87
CA ASN A 233 -20.07 21.33 -12.77
C ASN A 233 -18.81 20.46 -12.63
N LEU A 234 -17.69 20.90 -13.24
CA LEU A 234 -16.37 20.24 -13.16
C LEU A 234 -15.94 19.87 -11.72
N ALA A 235 -16.36 20.66 -10.72
CA ALA A 235 -16.10 20.41 -9.31
C ALA A 235 -16.84 19.15 -8.78
N THR A 236 -18.06 18.89 -9.22
CA THR A 236 -18.86 17.73 -8.78
C THR A 236 -18.29 16.43 -9.36
N LEU A 237 -17.78 16.48 -10.61
CA LEU A 237 -17.09 15.36 -11.25
C LEU A 237 -15.78 15.01 -10.52
N ALA A 238 -14.96 16.02 -10.18
CA ALA A 238 -13.71 15.83 -9.45
C ALA A 238 -13.93 15.24 -8.04
N ILE A 239 -15.02 15.61 -7.36
CA ILE A 239 -15.41 15.03 -6.06
C ILE A 239 -15.82 13.57 -6.22
N SER A 240 -16.55 13.23 -7.29
CA SER A 240 -16.94 11.85 -7.60
C SER A 240 -15.72 10.98 -7.92
N GLU A 241 -14.75 11.50 -8.67
CA GLU A 241 -13.50 10.80 -8.99
C GLU A 241 -12.63 10.60 -7.74
N LYS A 242 -12.48 11.61 -6.89
CA LYS A 242 -11.72 11.49 -5.62
C LYS A 242 -12.34 10.42 -4.70
N LYS A 243 -13.67 10.33 -4.63
CA LYS A 243 -14.38 9.28 -3.88
C LYS A 243 -14.18 7.89 -4.49
N ASN A 244 -14.08 7.79 -5.82
CA ASN A 244 -13.82 6.52 -6.51
C ASN A 244 -12.42 5.98 -6.20
N TYR A 245 -11.38 6.82 -6.29
CA TYR A 245 -10.01 6.43 -5.95
C TYR A 245 -9.85 6.08 -4.46
N ALA A 246 -10.56 6.75 -3.55
CA ALA A 246 -10.56 6.38 -2.14
C ALA A 246 -11.13 4.96 -1.90
N GLN A 247 -12.22 4.59 -2.60
CA GLN A 247 -12.79 3.23 -2.52
C GLN A 247 -11.83 2.18 -3.10
N ILE A 248 -11.21 2.48 -4.24
CA ILE A 248 -10.22 1.61 -4.89
C ILE A 248 -9.02 1.38 -3.96
N ASN A 249 -8.46 2.45 -3.39
CA ASN A 249 -7.34 2.36 -2.47
C ASN A 249 -7.71 1.58 -1.20
N SER A 250 -8.95 1.69 -0.71
CA SER A 250 -9.45 0.89 0.41
C SER A 250 -9.55 -0.62 0.07
N MET A 251 -9.94 -0.98 -1.16
CA MET A 251 -9.93 -2.38 -1.61
C MET A 251 -8.51 -2.93 -1.71
N MET A 252 -7.60 -2.17 -2.31
CA MET A 252 -6.20 -2.56 -2.44
C MET A 252 -5.53 -2.67 -1.07
N SER A 253 -5.78 -1.73 -0.16
CA SER A 253 -5.24 -1.78 1.20
C SER A 253 -5.74 -3.00 1.97
N GLN A 254 -6.98 -3.44 1.74
CA GLN A 254 -7.48 -4.70 2.30
C GLN A 254 -6.71 -5.93 1.79
N VAL A 255 -6.34 -5.95 0.50
CA VAL A 255 -5.50 -7.03 -0.05
C VAL A 255 -4.11 -6.99 0.57
N MET A 256 -3.49 -5.81 0.66
CA MET A 256 -2.16 -5.64 1.27
C MET A 256 -2.16 -6.05 2.75
N ALA A 257 -3.17 -5.62 3.51
CA ALA A 257 -3.34 -6.00 4.91
C ALA A 257 -3.59 -7.51 5.05
N GLY A 258 -4.37 -8.12 4.15
CA GLY A 258 -4.61 -9.55 4.12
C GLY A 258 -3.36 -10.39 3.86
N LEU A 259 -2.52 -9.98 2.91
CA LEU A 259 -1.25 -10.65 2.62
C LEU A 259 -0.28 -10.58 3.81
N THR A 260 -0.26 -9.44 4.51
CA THR A 260 0.65 -9.18 5.63
C THR A 260 0.11 -9.63 6.99
N ALA A 261 -1.16 -10.06 7.05
CA ALA A 261 -1.80 -10.49 8.29
C ALA A 261 -1.07 -11.64 9.02
N PRO A 262 -0.54 -12.68 8.34
CA PRO A 262 0.18 -13.78 9.02
C PRO A 262 1.47 -13.34 9.73
N MET A 263 2.05 -12.21 9.33
CA MET A 263 3.25 -11.64 9.98
C MET A 263 2.88 -10.75 11.17
N ARG A 264 1.76 -10.03 11.06
CA ARG A 264 1.29 -9.09 12.09
C ARG A 264 0.51 -9.77 13.21
N PHE A 265 -0.22 -10.83 12.89
CA PHE A 265 -0.93 -11.63 13.87
C PHE A 265 -0.27 -12.99 13.99
N TYR A 266 0.02 -13.42 15.22
CA TYR A 266 0.77 -14.64 15.47
C TYR A 266 0.11 -15.85 14.80
N GLN A 267 0.78 -16.38 13.78
CA GLN A 267 0.43 -17.63 13.12
C GLN A 267 1.70 -18.49 12.96
N PRO A 268 1.63 -19.81 13.23
CA PRO A 268 2.79 -20.69 13.08
C PRO A 268 3.31 -20.81 11.64
N THR A 269 2.43 -20.56 10.66
CA THR A 269 2.71 -20.68 9.23
C THR A 269 2.77 -19.29 8.61
N PHE A 270 3.70 -19.06 7.68
CA PHE A 270 3.85 -17.79 6.95
C PHE A 270 4.23 -16.57 7.83
N SER A 271 5.00 -16.79 8.89
CA SER A 271 5.51 -15.71 9.76
C SER A 271 6.57 -14.80 9.10
N ARG A 272 7.04 -15.16 7.90
CA ARG A 272 8.04 -14.42 7.12
C ARG A 272 7.51 -14.15 5.73
N LEU A 273 7.70 -12.93 5.24
CA LEU A 273 7.36 -12.51 3.88
C LEU A 273 8.17 -13.28 2.84
N MET A 274 9.43 -13.58 3.13
CA MET A 274 10.30 -14.37 2.25
C MET A 274 9.67 -15.73 1.90
N HIS A 275 9.13 -16.44 2.89
CA HIS A 275 8.47 -17.72 2.65
C HIS A 275 7.20 -17.58 1.80
N ILE A 276 6.45 -16.48 1.97
CA ILE A 276 5.26 -16.20 1.15
C ILE A 276 5.69 -15.95 -0.30
N SER A 277 6.75 -15.15 -0.50
CA SER A 277 7.30 -14.84 -1.82
C SER A 277 7.77 -16.09 -2.56
N GLU A 278 8.55 -16.95 -1.90
CA GLU A 278 9.07 -18.20 -2.50
C GLU A 278 7.95 -19.17 -2.91
N MET A 279 6.82 -19.15 -2.19
CA MET A 279 5.67 -20.02 -2.49
C MET A 279 4.83 -19.51 -3.66
N ILE A 280 4.72 -18.19 -3.82
CA ILE A 280 3.93 -17.56 -4.88
C ILE A 280 4.76 -17.44 -6.17
N CYS A 281 6.03 -17.08 -6.05
CA CYS A 281 6.96 -16.80 -7.14
C CYS A 281 8.17 -17.75 -7.06
N PRO A 282 8.04 -19.03 -7.47
CA PRO A 282 9.06 -20.04 -7.23
C PRO A 282 10.28 -19.95 -8.17
N LEU A 283 10.19 -19.23 -9.29
CA LEU A 283 11.22 -19.19 -10.32
C LEU A 283 11.38 -17.76 -10.87
N PRO A 284 12.58 -17.15 -10.83
CA PRO A 284 12.86 -15.96 -11.62
C PRO A 284 12.77 -16.26 -13.13
N PRO A 285 12.21 -15.37 -13.97
CA PRO A 285 11.71 -14.01 -13.68
C PRO A 285 10.19 -13.95 -13.37
N MET A 286 9.54 -15.04 -12.92
CA MET A 286 8.11 -15.06 -12.59
C MET A 286 7.82 -14.37 -11.26
N VAL A 287 7.92 -13.05 -11.25
CA VAL A 287 7.75 -12.20 -10.06
C VAL A 287 6.32 -11.68 -9.89
N PHE A 288 5.47 -11.79 -10.93
CA PHE A 288 4.13 -11.20 -10.90
C PHE A 288 3.10 -12.12 -10.27
N ALA A 289 2.43 -11.60 -9.24
CA ALA A 289 1.32 -12.26 -8.56
C ALA A 289 0.02 -11.46 -8.76
N GLN A 290 -1.07 -12.16 -9.07
CA GLN A 290 -2.39 -11.54 -9.23
C GLN A 290 -3.22 -11.74 -7.95
N PRO A 291 -3.62 -10.65 -7.27
CA PRO A 291 -4.47 -10.77 -6.09
C PRO A 291 -5.94 -11.02 -6.47
N ALA A 292 -6.64 -11.76 -5.61
CA ALA A 292 -8.09 -11.93 -5.65
C ALA A 292 -8.67 -11.71 -4.25
N LEU A 293 -9.73 -10.92 -4.15
CA LEU A 293 -10.37 -10.57 -2.87
C LEU A 293 -11.81 -11.07 -2.83
N VAL A 294 -12.09 -11.97 -1.88
CA VAL A 294 -13.44 -12.47 -1.59
C VAL A 294 -13.55 -12.75 -0.08
N PRO A 295 -14.62 -12.33 0.63
CA PRO A 295 -15.68 -11.42 0.19
C PRO A 295 -15.24 -9.94 0.29
N TYR A 296 -15.66 -9.11 -0.67
CA TYR A 296 -15.68 -7.67 -0.48
C TYR A 296 -17.10 -7.23 -0.13
N VAL A 297 -17.29 -6.81 1.12
CA VAL A 297 -18.52 -6.14 1.55
C VAL A 297 -18.15 -4.68 1.76
N PRO A 298 -18.70 -3.74 0.96
CA PRO A 298 -18.45 -2.33 1.20
C PRO A 298 -18.93 -1.99 2.60
N VAL A 299 -18.10 -1.27 3.36
CA VAL A 299 -18.49 -0.75 4.67
C VAL A 299 -19.65 0.21 4.44
N ARG A 300 -20.87 -0.24 4.69
CA ARG A 300 -22.03 0.66 4.73
C ARG A 300 -21.85 1.55 5.95
N GLU A 301 -22.02 2.86 5.77
CA GLU A 301 -21.95 3.87 6.85
C GLU A 301 -22.88 3.53 8.05
N ASP A 302 -23.87 2.65 7.85
CA ASP A 302 -24.80 2.18 8.90
C ASP A 302 -24.38 0.94 9.70
N THR A 303 -23.32 0.22 9.32
CA THR A 303 -22.90 -0.97 10.08
C THR A 303 -21.80 -0.64 11.07
N GLN A 304 -22.22 -0.24 12.28
CA GLN A 304 -21.36 -0.31 13.45
C GLN A 304 -20.83 -1.74 13.62
N ARG A 305 -19.50 -1.85 13.54
CA ARG A 305 -18.64 -2.98 13.89
C ARG A 305 -18.53 -4.10 12.83
N PRO A 306 -17.31 -4.53 12.48
CA PRO A 306 -17.13 -5.81 11.80
C PRO A 306 -17.66 -6.92 12.71
N GLN A 307 -18.73 -7.60 12.27
CA GLN A 307 -19.15 -8.83 12.92
C GLN A 307 -18.16 -9.93 12.52
N LEU A 308 -17.49 -10.50 13.52
CA LEU A 308 -16.68 -11.69 13.32
C LEU A 308 -17.62 -12.81 12.86
N VAL A 309 -17.58 -13.17 11.58
CA VAL A 309 -18.29 -14.34 11.06
C VAL A 309 -17.55 -15.56 11.62
N LYS A 310 -18.05 -16.09 12.74
CA LYS A 310 -17.56 -17.36 13.27
C LYS A 310 -17.92 -18.45 12.27
N PHE A 311 -16.92 -19.02 11.61
CA PHE A 311 -17.11 -20.27 10.89
C PHE A 311 -17.58 -21.34 11.89
N PRO A 312 -18.55 -22.19 11.52
CA PRO A 312 -19.03 -23.24 12.41
C PRO A 312 -17.88 -24.18 12.74
N GLU A 313 -17.70 -24.47 14.04
CA GLU A 313 -16.68 -25.42 14.48
C GLU A 313 -16.91 -26.79 13.80
N PRO A 314 -15.85 -27.55 13.46
CA PRO A 314 -16.00 -28.86 12.82
C PRO A 314 -16.93 -29.82 13.58
N LYS A 315 -17.00 -29.70 14.91
CA LYS A 315 -17.96 -30.43 15.76
C LYS A 315 -19.42 -30.06 15.50
N SER A 316 -19.70 -28.78 15.23
CA SER A 316 -21.06 -28.30 14.89
C SER A 316 -21.52 -28.88 13.55
N ILE A 317 -20.61 -28.93 12.56
CA ILE A 317 -20.87 -29.54 11.26
C ILE A 317 -21.10 -31.05 11.40
N LEU A 318 -20.29 -31.74 12.22
CA LEU A 318 -20.44 -33.18 12.47
C LEU A 318 -21.77 -33.49 13.18
N ASN A 319 -22.16 -32.69 14.17
CA ASN A 319 -23.43 -32.86 14.88
C ASN A 319 -24.63 -32.62 13.96
N HIS A 320 -24.55 -31.68 13.03
CA HIS A 320 -25.60 -31.46 12.01
C HIS A 320 -25.69 -32.57 10.96
N LEU A 321 -24.59 -33.28 10.69
CA LEU A 321 -24.58 -34.42 9.78
C LEU A 321 -25.06 -35.72 10.46
N LEU A 322 -24.92 -35.81 11.78
CA LEU A 322 -25.30 -36.98 12.57
C LEU A 322 -26.73 -36.91 13.13
N ASP A 323 -27.40 -35.77 13.00
CA ASP A 323 -28.80 -35.59 13.41
C ASP A 323 -29.70 -35.56 12.17
N PRO A 324 -30.43 -36.65 11.83
CA PRO A 324 -31.43 -36.62 10.78
C PRO A 324 -32.70 -35.91 11.30
N ARG A 325 -32.61 -34.57 11.33
CA ARG A 325 -33.62 -33.54 11.62
C ARG A 325 -33.79 -33.10 13.07
#